data_AF-A0A7W1KTW5-F1
#
_entry.id   AF-A0A7W1KTW5-F1
#
_cell.length_a   1.000
_cell.length_b   1.000
_cell.length_c   1.000
_cell.angle_alpha   90.00
_cell.angle_beta   90.00
_cell.angle_gamma   90.00
#
_symmetry.space_group_name_H-M   'P 1'
#
loop_
_entity.id
_entity.type
_entity.pdbx_description
1 polymer ?
#
loop_
_entity_poly.entity_id
_entity_poly.type
_entity_poly.pdbx_seq_one_letter_code
_entity_poly.pdbx_strand_id
1 'polypeptide(L)'
;AGAYQLGYDSARKALTALLALDGLRLKGEGAHANLIALIQEKYVAVAGVQAVAKLDRLRRTRNEAEYRGYWFDREDVISDLQVVSQVLSFVETASPTA
;
A
#
# COMPACT_ATOMS: atom_id res chain seq x y z
N ALA A 1 -16.84 3.63 -3.98
CA ALA A 1 -15.88 2.55 -3.63
C ALA A 1 -14.78 2.33 -4.69
N GLY A 2 -15.07 2.32 -6.00
CA GLY A 2 -14.10 1.95 -7.03
C GLY A 2 -12.75 2.70 -6.99
N ALA A 3 -12.76 4.03 -6.85
CA ALA A 3 -11.51 4.81 -6.74
C ALA A 3 -10.64 4.39 -5.54
N TYR A 4 -11.26 4.10 -4.39
CA TYR A 4 -10.56 3.67 -3.18
C TYR A 4 -9.91 2.30 -3.36
N GLN A 5 -10.64 1.37 -3.96
CA GLN A 5 -10.14 0.03 -4.29
C GLN A 5 -8.96 0.10 -5.26
N LEU A 6 -9.08 0.88 -6.33
CA LEU A 6 -8.01 1.08 -7.31
C LEU A 6 -6.78 1.75 -6.68
N GLY A 7 -6.99 2.74 -5.81
CA GLY A 7 -5.91 3.39 -5.06
C GLY A 7 -5.13 2.39 -4.20
N TYR A 8 -5.82 1.63 -3.35
CA TYR A 8 -5.18 0.60 -2.53
C TYR A 8 -4.45 -0.46 -3.38
N ASP A 9 -5.10 -0.98 -4.43
CA ASP A 9 -4.49 -2.00 -5.28
C ASP A 9 -3.28 -1.49 -6.05
N SER A 10 -3.26 -0.21 -6.45
CA SER A 10 -2.10 0.41 -7.09
C SER A 10 -0.89 0.42 -6.17
N ALA A 11 -1.04 0.92 -4.93
CA ALA A 11 0.03 0.95 -3.94
C ALA A 11 0.50 -0.47 -3.58
N ARG A 12 -0.43 -1.40 -3.35
CA ARG A 12 -0.11 -2.81 -3.05
C ARG A 12 0.69 -3.48 -4.17
N LYS A 13 0.28 -3.28 -5.42
CA LYS A 13 0.97 -3.88 -6.58
C LYS A 13 2.33 -3.23 -6.80
N ALA A 14 2.47 -1.92 -6.59
CA ALA A 14 3.76 -1.23 -6.65
C ALA A 14 4.75 -1.78 -5.60
N LEU A 15 4.30 -1.95 -4.35
CA LEU A 15 5.12 -2.58 -3.30
C LEU A 15 5.47 -4.04 -3.62
N THR A 16 4.55 -4.78 -4.23
CA THR A 16 4.82 -6.16 -4.67
C THR A 16 5.88 -6.18 -5.78
N ALA A 17 5.82 -5.24 -6.72
CA ALA A 17 6.83 -5.09 -7.77
C ALA A 17 8.19 -4.72 -7.18
N LEU A 18 8.22 -3.80 -6.21
CA LEU A 18 9.44 -3.43 -5.49
C LEU A 18 10.09 -4.65 -4.82
N LEU A 19 9.32 -5.48 -4.11
CA LEU A 19 9.85 -6.74 -3.57
C LEU A 19 10.33 -7.71 -4.66
N ALA A 20 9.65 -7.74 -5.81
CA ALA A 20 10.04 -8.61 -6.91
C ALA A 20 11.39 -8.19 -7.52
N LEU A 21 11.74 -6.90 -7.49
CA LEU A 21 13.07 -6.40 -7.88
C LEU A 21 14.17 -6.95 -6.95
N ASP A 22 13.84 -7.26 -5.70
CA ASP A 22 14.73 -7.95 -4.76
C ASP A 22 14.73 -9.48 -4.93
N GLY A 23 14.01 -10.02 -5.92
CA GLY A 23 13.83 -11.47 -6.08
C GLY A 23 12.89 -12.10 -5.05
N LEU A 24 12.14 -11.30 -4.28
CA LEU A 24 11.23 -11.78 -3.24
C LEU A 24 9.79 -11.87 -3.77
N ARG A 25 9.04 -12.86 -3.27
CA ARG A 25 7.61 -13.01 -3.56
C ARG A 25 6.85 -13.56 -2.36
N LEU A 26 5.83 -12.83 -1.93
CA LEU A 26 4.93 -13.27 -0.86
C LEU A 26 3.84 -14.23 -1.39
N LYS A 27 3.47 -15.21 -0.56
CA LYS A 27 2.41 -16.19 -0.82
C LYS A 27 1.69 -16.54 0.48
N GLY A 28 0.48 -17.08 0.36
CA GLY A 28 -0.30 -17.60 1.50
C GLY A 28 -1.26 -16.59 2.13
N GLU A 29 -1.89 -17.01 3.23
CA GLU A 29 -2.81 -16.18 4.00
C GLU A 29 -2.10 -14.96 4.61
N GLY A 30 -2.81 -13.84 4.72
CA GLY A 30 -2.25 -12.61 5.29
C GLY A 30 -1.20 -11.92 4.41
N ALA A 31 -0.98 -12.35 3.17
CA ALA A 31 0.07 -11.82 2.29
C ALA A 31 0.09 -10.28 2.16
N HIS A 32 -1.07 -9.62 2.22
CA HIS A 32 -1.15 -8.15 2.15
C HIS A 32 -0.62 -7.47 3.43
N ALA A 33 -0.94 -8.01 4.60
CA ALA A 33 -0.41 -7.48 5.86
C ALA A 33 1.10 -7.76 5.97
N ASN A 34 1.52 -8.98 5.58
CA ASN A 34 2.92 -9.37 5.55
C ASN A 34 3.73 -8.53 4.55
N LEU A 35 3.14 -8.13 3.42
CA LEU A 35 3.75 -7.20 2.46
C LEU A 35 4.08 -5.86 3.10
N ILE A 36 3.13 -5.27 3.82
CA ILE A 36 3.31 -3.99 4.51
C ILE A 36 4.44 -4.11 5.53
N ALA A 37 4.39 -5.13 6.39
CA ALA A 37 5.41 -5.34 7.42
C ALA A 37 6.81 -5.55 6.83
N LEU A 38 6.94 -6.42 5.83
CA LEU A 38 8.23 -6.72 5.19
C LEU A 38 8.81 -5.51 4.48
N ILE A 39 8.00 -4.71 3.78
CA ILE A 39 8.47 -3.47 3.17
C ILE A 39 9.01 -2.51 4.24
N GLN A 40 8.27 -2.32 5.33
CA GLN A 40 8.69 -1.42 6.40
C GLN A 40 10.01 -1.84 7.04
N GLU A 41 10.19 -3.15 7.26
CA GLU A 41 11.42 -3.70 7.83
C GLU A 41 12.59 -3.55 6.85
N LYS A 42 12.43 -4.01 5.62
CA LYS A 42 13.51 -4.06 4.62
C LYS A 42 13.95 -2.68 4.13
N TYR A 43 13.01 -1.75 4.04
CA TYR A 43 13.25 -0.39 3.53
C TYR A 43 13.24 0.67 4.64
N VAL A 44 13.48 0.28 5.90
CA VAL A 44 13.42 1.18 7.07
C VAL A 44 14.29 2.43 6.93
N ALA A 45 15.42 2.33 6.22
CA ALA A 45 16.34 3.44 5.99
C ALA A 45 16.00 4.31 4.76
N VAL A 46 14.97 3.94 3.97
CA VAL A 46 14.59 4.68 2.77
C VAL A 46 13.55 5.73 3.10
N ALA A 47 13.79 6.96 2.64
CA ALA A 47 12.88 8.08 2.84
C ALA A 47 11.48 7.76 2.30
N GLY A 48 10.45 8.06 3.09
CA GLY A 48 9.05 7.85 2.69
C GLY A 48 8.43 6.52 3.16
N VAL A 49 9.23 5.57 3.67
CA VAL A 49 8.74 4.25 4.09
C VAL A 49 7.63 4.32 5.15
N GLN A 50 7.60 5.37 5.99
CA GLN A 50 6.56 5.58 7.00
C GLN A 50 5.14 5.69 6.41
N ALA A 51 5.00 6.10 5.14
CA ALA A 51 3.70 6.15 4.47
C ALA A 51 3.09 4.74 4.29
N VAL A 52 3.93 3.72 4.15
CA VAL A 52 3.52 2.32 3.97
C VAL A 52 2.74 1.80 5.18
N ALA A 53 3.07 2.25 6.39
CA ALA A 53 2.36 1.87 7.62
C ALA A 53 0.85 2.12 7.53
N LYS A 54 0.47 3.22 6.86
CA LYS A 54 -0.92 3.66 6.76
C LYS A 54 -1.74 2.77 5.83
N LEU A 55 -1.10 1.98 4.95
CA LEU A 55 -1.82 1.08 4.04
C LEU A 55 -2.60 -0.01 4.77
N ASP A 56 -2.24 -0.38 6.01
CA ASP A 56 -2.99 -1.42 6.72
C ASP A 56 -4.40 -0.94 7.10
N ARG A 57 -4.57 0.35 7.42
CA ARG A 57 -5.90 0.97 7.57
C ARG A 57 -6.67 0.87 6.24
N LEU A 58 -6.06 1.31 5.14
CA LEU A 58 -6.69 1.29 3.81
C LEU A 58 -7.08 -0.13 3.37
N ARG A 59 -6.26 -1.15 3.69
CA ARG A 59 -6.56 -2.56 3.45
C ARG A 59 -7.84 -2.99 4.16
N ARG A 60 -7.99 -2.62 5.44
CA ARG A 60 -9.18 -2.93 6.24
C ARG A 60 -10.40 -2.18 5.70
N THR A 61 -10.27 -0.88 5.44
CA THR A 61 -11.35 -0.06 4.86
C THR A 61 -11.81 -0.59 3.51
N ARG A 62 -10.88 -0.98 2.62
CA ARG A 62 -11.21 -1.62 1.34
C ARG A 62 -11.98 -2.92 1.55
N ASN A 63 -11.59 -3.74 2.53
CA ASN A 63 -12.30 -4.98 2.83
C ASN A 63 -13.73 -4.75 3.34
N GLU A 64 -13.92 -3.78 4.23
CA GLU A 64 -15.24 -3.39 4.71
C GLU A 64 -16.11 -2.84 3.58
N ALA A 65 -15.53 -1.96 2.74
CA ALA A 65 -16.23 -1.34 1.62
C ALA A 65 -16.70 -2.33 0.55
N GLU A 66 -15.91 -3.38 0.32
CA GLU A 66 -16.20 -4.40 -0.70
C GLU A 66 -17.22 -5.44 -0.23
N TYR A 67 -17.19 -5.85 1.04
CA TYR A 67 -17.96 -7.00 1.51
C TYR A 67 -19.06 -6.70 2.51
N ARG A 68 -19.02 -5.55 3.19
CA ARG A 68 -19.95 -5.21 4.29
C ARG A 68 -20.73 -3.92 4.07
N GLY A 69 -20.34 -3.15 3.05
CA GLY A 69 -20.86 -1.80 2.82
C GLY A 69 -20.18 -0.82 3.77
N TYR A 70 -19.53 0.20 3.20
CA TYR A 70 -18.80 1.21 3.96
C TYR A 70 -19.17 2.59 3.44
N TRP A 71 -19.47 3.50 4.37
CA TRP A 71 -19.69 4.90 4.07
C TRP A 71 -18.37 5.64 4.09
N PHE A 72 -18.12 6.41 3.03
CA PHE A 72 -16.92 7.20 2.89
C PHE A 72 -17.24 8.68 3.10
N ASP A 73 -16.51 9.31 4.01
CA ASP A 73 -16.44 10.76 4.06
C ASP A 73 -15.46 11.29 3.01
N ARG A 74 -15.81 12.42 2.39
CA ARG A 74 -14.98 13.02 1.32
C ARG A 74 -13.55 13.28 1.80
N GLU A 75 -13.40 13.78 3.02
CA GLU A 75 -12.10 14.11 3.61
C GLU A 75 -11.25 12.85 3.83
N ASP A 76 -11.85 11.76 4.32
CA ASP A 76 -11.19 10.47 4.47
C ASP A 76 -10.70 9.93 3.11
N VAL A 77 -11.54 10.02 2.07
CA VAL A 77 -11.14 9.58 0.71
C VAL A 77 -9.96 10.38 0.21
N ILE A 78 -9.97 11.71 0.36
CA ILE A 78 -8.87 12.57 -0.09
C ILE A 78 -7.59 12.24 0.69
N SER A 79 -7.67 12.14 2.02
CA SER A 79 -6.54 11.81 2.88
C SER A 79 -5.95 10.44 2.52
N ASP A 80 -6.79 9.43 2.31
CA ASP A 80 -6.33 8.08 1.99
C ASP A 80 -5.73 8.00 0.58
N LEU A 81 -6.26 8.76 -0.39
CA LEU A 81 -5.63 8.86 -1.72
C LEU A 81 -4.28 9.59 -1.67
N GLN A 82 -4.10 10.57 -0.77
CA GLN A 82 -2.80 11.17 -0.53
C GLN A 82 -1.80 10.16 0.04
N VAL A 83 -2.24 9.27 0.93
CA VAL A 83 -1.41 8.15 1.43
C VAL A 83 -0.98 7.25 0.28
N VAL A 84 -1.89 6.89 -0.63
CA VAL A 84 -1.56 6.10 -1.84
C VAL A 84 -0.48 6.81 -2.66
N SER A 85 -0.63 8.10 -2.92
CA SER A 85 0.37 8.88 -3.65
C SER A 85 1.74 8.87 -2.96
N GLN A 86 1.78 9.03 -1.63
CA GLN A 86 3.03 8.99 -0.86
C GLN A 86 3.72 7.63 -0.96
N VAL A 87 2.95 6.53 -0.96
CA VAL A 87 3.51 5.18 -1.15
C VAL A 87 4.08 5.02 -2.55
N LEU A 88 3.43 5.53 -3.59
CA LEU A 88 3.94 5.45 -4.96
C LEU A 88 5.26 6.24 -5.10
N SER A 89 5.35 7.45 -4.53
CA SER A 89 6.59 8.22 -4.49
C SER A 89 7.70 7.54 -3.68
N PHE A 90 7.35 6.82 -2.61
CA PHE A 90 8.29 5.95 -1.91
C PHE A 90 8.82 4.83 -2.82
N VAL A 91 7.95 4.15 -3.58
CA VAL A 91 8.37 3.09 -4.52
C VAL A 91 9.31 3.64 -5.58
N GLU A 92 9.04 4.83 -6.12
CA GLU A 92 9.93 5.51 -7.06
C GLU A 92 11.31 5.79 -6.44
N THR A 93 11.33 6.26 -5.19
CA THR A 93 12.58 6.53 -4.44
C THR A 93 13.36 5.25 -4.14
N ALA A 94 12.66 4.16 -3.83
CA ALA A 94 13.25 2.88 -3.45
C ALA A 94 13.69 2.02 -4.63
N SER A 95 13.15 2.28 -5.83
CA SER A 95 13.47 1.52 -7.04
C SER A 95 14.88 1.88 -7.53
N PRO A 96 15.69 0.89 -7.98
CA PRO A 96 16.96 1.18 -8.61
C PRO A 96 16.76 2.08 -9.84
N THR A 97 17.67 3.02 -10.05
CA THR A 97 17.72 3.76 -11.33
C THR A 97 18.20 2.80 -12.41
N ALA A 98 17.43 2.68 -13.50
CA ALA A 98 17.79 1.85 -14.64
C ALA A 98 19.08 2.33 -15.34
#